data_AF-A0A7V8NQL6-F1
#
_entry.id   AF-A0A7V8NQL6-F1
#
_cell.length_a   1.000
_cell.length_b   1.000
_cell.length_c   1.000
_cell.angle_alpha   90.00
_cell.angle_beta   90.00
_cell.angle_gamma   90.00
#
_symmetry.space_group_name_H-M   'P 1'
#
loop_
_entity.id
_entity.type
_entity.pdbx_description
1 polymer ?
#
loop_
_entity_poly.entity_id
_entity_poly.type
_entity_poly.pdbx_seq_one_letter_code
_entity_poly.pdbx_strand_id
1 'polypeptide(L)'
;MASNRITLLLVAIAGCARLASAQVPTEIAKQLIAIGRGVCVPETAQLYRPLHGNPPYAGVSIARDLSFGPDPKNVLDVFASEKGGSSRPVLIYVSGGAGNKRQGGPNGDVFYDNIMLWAVKNGMVGVNMQRRPGEAW
;
A
#
# COMPACT_ATOMS: atom_id res chain seq x y z
N MET A 1 15.11 -61.07 -19.77
CA MET A 1 15.96 -60.26 -18.86
C MET A 1 16.30 -58.99 -19.61
N ALA A 2 16.08 -57.76 -19.16
CA ALA A 2 15.72 -57.22 -17.87
C ALA A 2 14.77 -56.03 -18.05
N SER A 3 13.89 -55.83 -17.07
CA SER A 3 12.88 -54.80 -16.96
C SER A 3 13.52 -53.46 -16.57
N ASN A 4 13.36 -52.41 -17.38
CA ASN A 4 13.79 -51.06 -17.01
C ASN A 4 12.60 -50.30 -16.39
N ARG A 5 12.52 -50.29 -15.06
CA ARG A 5 11.52 -49.53 -14.31
C ARG A 5 12.02 -48.10 -14.11
N ILE A 6 11.62 -47.20 -15.00
CA ILE A 6 11.72 -45.75 -14.75
C ILE A 6 10.38 -45.33 -14.13
N THR A 7 10.37 -45.25 -12.80
CA THR A 7 9.24 -44.68 -12.05
C THR A 7 9.34 -43.15 -12.11
N LEU A 8 8.56 -42.52 -12.99
CA LEU A 8 8.31 -41.07 -12.90
C LEU A 8 7.32 -40.82 -11.74
N LEU A 9 7.80 -40.21 -10.66
CA LEU A 9 6.94 -39.65 -9.61
C LEU A 9 6.54 -38.23 -10.02
N LEU A 10 5.38 -38.08 -10.65
CA LEU A 10 4.75 -36.78 -10.87
C LEU A 10 4.11 -36.32 -9.55
N VAL A 11 4.82 -35.49 -8.79
CA VAL A 11 4.23 -34.76 -7.66
C VAL A 11 3.38 -33.63 -8.23
N ALA A 12 2.06 -33.80 -8.18
CA ALA A 12 1.11 -32.75 -8.51
C ALA A 12 1.20 -31.63 -7.46
N ILE A 13 1.84 -30.52 -7.82
CA ILE A 13 1.76 -29.28 -7.05
C ILE A 13 0.37 -28.70 -7.27
N ALA A 14 -0.59 -29.13 -6.46
CA ALA A 14 -1.88 -28.45 -6.37
C ALA A 14 -1.63 -27.08 -5.72
N GLY A 15 -1.45 -26.07 -6.55
CA GLY A 15 -1.33 -24.69 -6.11
C GLY A 15 -2.60 -24.28 -5.38
N CYS A 16 -2.52 -24.11 -4.06
CA CYS A 16 -3.50 -23.33 -3.31
C CYS A 16 -3.41 -21.88 -3.79
N ALA A 17 -4.11 -21.56 -4.88
CA ALA A 17 -4.47 -20.19 -5.17
C ALA A 17 -5.30 -19.71 -3.97
N ARG A 18 -4.67 -18.95 -3.07
CA ARG A 18 -5.40 -18.24 -2.02
C ARG A 18 -6.36 -17.32 -2.75
N LEU A 19 -7.66 -17.60 -2.67
CA LEU A 19 -8.67 -16.61 -3.04
C LEU A 19 -8.38 -15.37 -2.21
N ALA A 20 -7.84 -14.33 -2.85
CA ALA A 20 -7.70 -13.03 -2.23
C ALA A 20 -9.13 -12.52 -2.03
N SER A 21 -9.64 -12.63 -0.80
CA SER A 21 -10.92 -12.03 -0.47
C SER A 21 -10.70 -10.52 -0.38
N ALA A 22 -11.24 -9.79 -1.36
CA ALA A 22 -11.28 -8.33 -1.35
C ALA A 22 -12.40 -7.78 -0.45
N GLN A 23 -13.12 -8.65 0.27
CA GLN A 23 -14.23 -8.25 1.12
C GLN A 23 -13.74 -7.57 2.40
N VAL A 24 -14.40 -6.48 2.78
CA VAL A 24 -14.19 -5.84 4.07
C VAL A 24 -14.46 -6.87 5.19
N PRO A 25 -13.56 -7.04 6.18
CA PRO A 25 -13.81 -7.94 7.31
C PRO A 25 -15.16 -7.62 7.98
N THR A 26 -15.95 -8.65 8.25
CA THR A 26 -17.34 -8.50 8.73
C THR A 26 -17.47 -7.57 9.94
N GLU A 27 -16.49 -7.62 10.86
CA GLU A 27 -16.49 -6.75 12.05
C GLU A 27 -16.25 -5.28 11.70
N ILE A 28 -15.29 -5.01 10.81
CA ILE A 28 -15.06 -3.64 10.30
C ILE A 28 -16.29 -3.15 9.54
N ALA A 29 -16.94 -4.00 8.74
CA ALA A 29 -18.14 -3.61 8.00
C ALA A 29 -19.28 -3.17 8.94
N LYS A 30 -19.51 -3.89 10.05
CA LYS A 30 -20.49 -3.50 11.08
C LYS A 30 -20.14 -2.16 11.72
N GLN A 31 -18.87 -1.95 12.06
CA GLN A 31 -18.39 -0.72 12.68
C GLN A 31 -18.48 0.48 11.73
N LEU A 32 -18.22 0.29 10.43
CA LEU A 32 -18.44 1.33 9.42
C LEU A 32 -19.92 1.71 9.29
N ILE A 33 -20.84 0.74 9.36
CA ILE A 33 -22.29 1.02 9.38
C ILE A 33 -22.64 1.87 10.61
N ALA A 34 -22.06 1.57 11.77
CA ALA A 34 -22.29 2.32 13.00
C ALA A 34 -21.71 3.75 12.97
N ILE A 35 -20.55 3.96 12.33
CA ILE A 35 -19.96 5.29 12.10
C ILE A 35 -20.91 6.18 11.28
N GLY A 36 -21.65 5.59 10.34
CA GLY A 36 -22.64 6.28 9.53
C GLY A 36 -22.07 6.89 8.24
N ARG A 37 -22.79 7.85 7.68
CA ARG A 37 -22.55 8.37 6.30
C ARG A 37 -21.87 9.75 6.27
N GLY A 38 -21.30 10.18 7.39
CA GLY A 38 -20.58 11.46 7.50
C GLY A 38 -19.13 11.37 7.04
N VAL A 39 -18.41 12.49 7.13
CA VAL A 39 -16.96 12.54 6.92
C VAL A 39 -16.26 12.25 8.26
N CYS A 40 -16.10 10.96 8.58
CA CYS A 40 -15.61 10.46 9.87
C CYS A 40 -14.20 9.87 9.74
N VAL A 41 -13.23 10.73 9.40
CA VAL A 41 -11.86 10.31 9.07
C VAL A 41 -11.15 9.64 10.27
N PRO A 42 -11.15 10.22 11.49
CA PRO A 42 -10.47 9.61 12.64
C PRO A 42 -11.06 8.26 13.04
N GLU A 43 -12.39 8.14 13.03
CA GLU A 43 -13.11 6.92 13.39
C GLU A 43 -12.83 5.82 12.36
N THR A 44 -12.86 6.16 11.07
CA THR A 44 -12.53 5.22 10.01
C THR A 44 -11.06 4.80 10.08
N ALA A 45 -10.14 5.74 10.30
CA ALA A 45 -8.72 5.45 10.45
C ALA A 45 -8.46 4.50 11.63
N GLN A 46 -9.18 4.65 12.75
CA GLN A 46 -9.08 3.74 13.90
C GLN A 46 -9.37 2.28 13.53
N LEU A 47 -10.31 2.03 12.63
CA LEU A 47 -10.67 0.67 12.21
C LEU A 47 -9.58 -0.01 11.36
N TYR A 48 -8.95 0.76 10.47
CA TYR A 48 -7.99 0.24 9.51
C TYR A 48 -6.54 0.31 9.97
N ARG A 49 -6.20 1.24 10.88
CA ARG A 49 -4.84 1.45 11.37
C ARG A 49 -4.15 0.17 11.89
N PRO A 50 -4.83 -0.73 12.64
CA PRO A 50 -4.21 -1.97 13.13
C PRO A 50 -3.87 -2.98 12.03
N LEU A 51 -4.41 -2.82 10.81
CA LEU A 51 -4.13 -3.72 9.68
C LEU A 51 -2.82 -3.39 8.95
N HIS A 52 -2.11 -2.36 9.39
CA HIS A 52 -0.91 -1.86 8.76
C HIS A 52 0.29 -1.93 9.70
N GLY A 53 1.44 -2.34 9.14
CA GLY A 53 2.71 -2.33 9.86
C GLY A 53 3.15 -0.91 10.17
N ASN A 54 4.05 -0.79 11.15
CA ASN A 54 4.66 0.49 11.54
C ASN A 54 6.03 0.65 10.84
N PRO A 55 6.48 1.89 10.59
CA PRO A 55 7.85 2.11 10.19
C PRO A 55 8.83 1.73 11.34
N PRO A 56 10.06 1.30 11.04
CA PRO A 56 10.62 1.11 9.70
C PRO A 56 10.04 -0.12 8.98
N TYR A 57 9.83 -0.01 7.68
CA TYR A 57 9.28 -1.09 6.86
C TYR A 57 10.40 -1.97 6.28
N ALA A 58 10.43 -3.25 6.66
CA ALA A 58 11.47 -4.17 6.23
C ALA A 58 11.51 -4.36 4.71
N GLY A 59 12.71 -4.29 4.11
CA GLY A 59 12.92 -4.53 2.69
C GLY A 59 12.46 -3.41 1.75
N VAL A 60 12.15 -2.23 2.31
CA VAL A 60 11.66 -1.06 1.59
C VAL A 60 12.55 0.14 1.88
N SER A 61 13.17 0.70 0.85
CA SER A 61 13.83 2.00 0.93
C SER A 61 12.81 3.11 0.72
N ILE A 62 12.96 4.20 1.48
CA ILE A 62 12.08 5.36 1.41
C ILE A 62 12.92 6.62 1.27
N ALA A 63 12.72 7.34 0.17
CA ALA A 63 13.23 8.70 0.01
C ALA A 63 12.08 9.67 0.27
N ARG A 64 12.19 10.49 1.32
CA ARG A 64 11.15 11.44 1.73
C ARG A 64 11.41 12.82 1.13
N ASP A 65 10.33 13.54 0.88
CA ASP A 65 10.35 14.96 0.54
C ASP A 65 11.25 15.33 -0.67
N LEU A 66 11.33 14.45 -1.67
CA LEU A 66 12.07 14.72 -2.90
C LEU A 66 11.39 15.85 -3.68
N SER A 67 12.16 16.89 -4.03
CA SER A 67 11.67 18.00 -4.83
C SER A 67 11.37 17.58 -6.27
N PHE A 68 10.24 18.02 -6.81
CA PHE A 68 9.88 17.91 -8.23
C PHE A 68 9.67 19.29 -8.89
N GLY A 69 10.02 20.38 -8.20
CA GLY A 69 9.86 21.72 -8.73
C GLY A 69 10.46 22.79 -7.81
N PRO A 70 10.48 24.05 -8.28
CA PRO A 70 11.13 25.15 -7.56
C PRO A 70 10.44 25.54 -6.25
N ASP A 71 9.16 25.21 -6.12
CA ASP A 71 8.39 25.44 -4.89
C ASP A 71 8.80 24.41 -3.82
N PRO A 72 9.19 24.82 -2.61
CA PRO A 72 9.52 23.89 -1.52
C PRO A 72 8.39 22.94 -1.14
N LYS A 73 7.14 23.25 -1.49
CA LYS A 73 5.99 22.36 -1.31
C LYS A 73 5.82 21.35 -2.43
N ASN A 74 6.53 21.48 -3.55
CA ASN A 74 6.50 20.49 -4.63
C ASN A 74 7.42 19.33 -4.28
N VAL A 75 6.95 18.49 -3.36
CA VAL A 75 7.71 17.34 -2.87
C VAL A 75 6.93 16.03 -2.99
N LEU A 76 7.63 14.90 -3.06
CA LEU A 76 7.04 13.58 -3.06
C LEU A 76 7.88 12.60 -2.24
N ASP A 77 7.25 11.51 -1.78
CA ASP A 77 7.96 10.40 -1.17
C ASP A 77 8.04 9.24 -2.16
N VAL A 78 9.20 8.60 -2.27
CA VAL A 78 9.43 7.42 -3.14
C VAL A 78 9.72 6.20 -2.29
N PHE A 79 8.97 5.13 -2.53
CA PHE A 79 9.12 3.82 -1.89
C PHE A 79 9.55 2.79 -2.93
N ALA A 80 10.61 2.07 -2.63
CA ALA A 80 11.13 1.04 -3.52
C ALA A 80 11.56 -0.20 -2.73
N SER A 81 11.40 -1.39 -3.33
CA SER A 81 12.05 -2.59 -2.79
C SER A 81 13.57 -2.42 -2.85
N GLU A 82 14.25 -2.77 -1.75
CA GLU A 82 15.72 -2.81 -1.67
C GLU A 82 16.34 -3.86 -2.62
N LYS A 83 15.57 -4.88 -3.01
CA LYS A 83 16.04 -6.00 -3.85
C LYS A 83 15.45 -5.99 -5.27
N GLY A 84 14.99 -4.82 -5.75
CA GLY A 84 14.29 -4.67 -7.03
C GLY A 84 15.20 -4.37 -8.23
N GLY A 85 14.76 -4.77 -9.43
CA GLY A 85 15.38 -4.40 -10.71
C GLY A 85 15.10 -2.95 -11.13
N SER A 86 15.77 -2.50 -12.19
CA SER A 86 15.79 -1.09 -12.62
C SER A 86 14.56 -0.61 -13.40
N SER A 87 13.78 -1.50 -14.01
CA SER A 87 12.60 -1.15 -14.83
C SER A 87 11.31 -1.66 -14.20
N ARG A 88 10.76 -0.89 -13.26
CA ARG A 88 9.53 -1.22 -12.54
C ARG A 88 8.41 -0.22 -12.90
N PRO A 89 7.14 -0.65 -12.98
CA PRO A 89 6.03 0.28 -13.04
C PRO A 89 6.03 1.22 -11.82
N VAL A 90 5.54 2.44 -12.03
CA VAL A 90 5.44 3.47 -10.99
C VAL A 90 3.98 3.73 -10.68
N LEU A 91 3.58 3.54 -9.43
CA LEU A 91 2.27 3.96 -8.93
C LEU A 91 2.41 5.33 -8.26
N ILE A 92 1.78 6.35 -8.82
CA ILE A 92 1.69 7.67 -8.19
C ILE A 92 0.33 7.78 -7.50
N TYR A 93 0.35 8.08 -6.21
CA TYR A 93 -0.86 8.35 -5.42
C TYR A 93 -0.91 9.83 -5.04
N VAL A 94 -2.11 10.42 -5.21
CA VAL A 94 -2.43 11.79 -4.83
C VAL A 94 -3.62 11.73 -3.87
N SER A 95 -3.39 12.14 -2.62
CA SER A 95 -4.41 12.11 -1.58
C SER A 95 -5.53 13.12 -1.84
N GLY A 96 -6.78 12.71 -1.60
CA GLY A 96 -7.92 13.61 -1.57
C GLY A 96 -8.04 14.42 -0.26
N GLY A 97 -9.17 15.11 -0.09
CA GLY A 97 -9.50 15.82 1.16
C GLY A 97 -8.71 17.09 1.43
N ALA A 98 -8.86 17.63 2.64
CA ALA A 98 -8.19 18.84 3.12
C ALA A 98 -6.73 18.61 3.56
N GLY A 99 -6.28 17.35 3.53
CA GLY A 99 -4.93 16.94 3.89
C GLY A 99 -3.92 17.09 2.76
N ASN A 100 -2.72 16.60 3.03
CA ASN A 100 -1.63 16.50 2.08
C ASN A 100 -1.20 15.03 1.93
N LYS A 101 0.01 14.74 1.46
CA LYS A 101 0.59 13.39 1.38
C LYS A 101 0.66 12.62 2.71
N ARG A 102 0.26 13.25 3.83
CA ARG A 102 0.09 12.62 5.15
C ARG A 102 -1.33 12.84 5.63
N GLN A 103 -1.95 11.76 6.12
CA GLN A 103 -3.20 11.86 6.85
C GLN A 103 -2.94 12.44 8.24
N GLY A 104 -3.59 13.56 8.55
CA GLY A 104 -3.55 14.16 9.88
C GLY A 104 -4.54 13.50 10.84
N GLY A 105 -4.38 13.81 12.13
CA GLY A 105 -5.28 13.35 13.20
C GLY A 105 -4.90 11.99 13.81
N PRO A 106 -5.65 11.54 14.84
CA PRO A 106 -5.40 10.27 15.51
C PRO A 106 -5.44 9.10 14.52
N ASN A 107 -4.53 8.14 14.68
CA ASN A 107 -4.43 6.92 13.86
C ASN A 107 -4.11 7.16 12.36
N GLY A 108 -3.72 8.38 11.98
CA GLY A 108 -3.41 8.75 10.59
C GLY A 108 -1.99 8.38 10.11
N ASP A 109 -1.12 7.95 11.01
CA ASP A 109 0.35 8.00 10.86
C ASP A 109 0.95 7.03 9.81
N VAL A 110 0.21 6.01 9.37
CA VAL A 110 0.62 5.08 8.28
C VAL A 110 -0.09 5.34 6.96
N PHE A 111 -0.99 6.33 6.92
CA PHE A 111 -1.70 6.71 5.70
C PHE A 111 -0.98 7.94 5.10
N TYR A 112 -0.43 7.89 3.89
CA TYR A 112 -0.66 6.91 2.80
C TYR A 112 0.53 5.98 2.49
N ASP A 113 1.47 5.83 3.43
CA ASP A 113 2.57 4.86 3.30
C ASP A 113 2.05 3.45 2.98
N ASN A 114 0.91 3.06 3.56
CA ASN A 114 0.25 1.79 3.30
C ASN A 114 -0.02 1.51 1.79
N ILE A 115 -0.36 2.53 1.00
CA ILE A 115 -0.56 2.41 -0.45
C ILE A 115 0.78 2.14 -1.15
N MET A 116 1.83 2.83 -0.71
CA MET A 116 3.17 2.67 -1.27
C MET A 116 3.76 1.30 -0.95
N LEU A 117 3.50 0.79 0.25
CA LEU A 117 3.86 -0.57 0.65
C LEU A 117 3.12 -1.61 -0.18
N TRP A 118 1.84 -1.38 -0.49
CA TRP A 118 1.12 -2.23 -1.43
C TRP A 118 1.76 -2.20 -2.83
N ALA A 119 2.17 -1.02 -3.32
CA ALA A 119 2.86 -0.90 -4.61
C ALA A 119 4.16 -1.72 -4.63
N VAL A 120 5.00 -1.54 -3.61
CA VAL A 120 6.29 -2.26 -3.49
C VAL A 120 6.09 -3.78 -3.39
N LYS A 121 5.09 -4.25 -2.63
CA LYS A 121 4.75 -5.67 -2.53
C LYS A 121 4.36 -6.29 -3.89
N ASN A 122 3.85 -5.48 -4.81
CA ASN A 122 3.45 -5.90 -6.15
C ASN A 122 4.51 -5.58 -7.23
N GLY A 123 5.77 -5.40 -6.83
CA GLY A 123 6.89 -5.22 -7.76
C GLY A 123 6.98 -3.83 -8.39
N MET A 124 6.26 -2.84 -7.85
CA MET A 124 6.25 -1.46 -8.33
C MET A 124 7.14 -0.55 -7.49
N VAL A 125 7.37 0.66 -7.99
CA VAL A 125 7.79 1.81 -7.18
C VAL A 125 6.54 2.57 -6.76
N GLY A 126 6.41 2.86 -5.48
CA GLY A 126 5.35 3.73 -4.97
C GLY A 126 5.81 5.18 -4.88
N VAL A 127 5.01 6.12 -5.36
CA VAL A 127 5.22 7.56 -5.21
C VAL A 127 4.02 8.19 -4.52
N ASN A 128 4.23 8.80 -3.36
CA ASN A 128 3.20 9.50 -2.61
C ASN A 128 3.41 11.01 -2.77
N MET A 129 2.54 11.67 -3.53
CA MET A 129 2.75 13.04 -3.98
C MET A 129 2.08 14.06 -3.06
N GLN A 130 2.83 15.11 -2.70
CA GLN A 130 2.25 16.28 -2.05
C GLN A 130 1.41 17.07 -3.04
N ARG A 131 0.16 17.32 -2.63
CA ARG A 131 -0.77 18.18 -3.34
C ARG A 131 -0.71 19.60 -2.76
N ARG A 132 -0.98 20.59 -3.61
CA ARG A 132 -1.27 21.95 -3.17
C ARG A 132 -2.71 22.05 -2.68
N PRO A 133 -2.98 22.70 -1.53
CA PRO A 133 -4.35 23.06 -1.18
C PRO A 133 -4.90 24.05 -2.22
N GLY A 134 -6.14 23.84 -2.71
CA GLY A 134 -6.80 24.68 -3.71
C GLY A 134 -7.60 23.89 -4.77
N GLU A 135 -8.29 24.61 -5.66
CA GLU A 135 -8.98 24.07 -6.85
C GLU A 135 -8.06 23.82 -8.04
N ALA A 136 -6.89 24.45 -8.03
CA ALA A 136 -5.86 24.25 -9.04
C ALA A 136 -5.07 22.96 -8.71
N TRP A 137 -5.19 22.01 -9.62
CA TRP A 137 -4.36 20.81 -9.69
C TRP A 137 -2.98 21.19 -10.20
#